data_AF-A0A9Q3BU21-F1
#
_entry.id   AF-A0A9Q3BU21-F1
#
_cell.length_a   1.000
_cell.length_b   1.000
_cell.length_c   1.000
_cell.angle_alpha   90.00
_cell.angle_beta   90.00
_cell.angle_gamma   90.00
#
_symmetry.space_group_name_H-M   'P 1'
#
loop_
_entity.id
_entity.type
_entity.pdbx_description
1 polymer ?
#
loop_
_entity_poly.entity_id
_entity_poly.type
_entity_poly.pdbx_seq_one_letter_code
_entity_poly.pdbx_strand_id
1 'polypeptide(L)'
;MPGYVTGYWEKLKLDMKRRWRTLSPERRYKLSSITQLFTKIKQEVGIRNMTQYKTFIGEYESIINYLESYQYKQGDINHNQENLASLSLIVQESIYKEMIKDKAMVQALDGGYIIPRLEILRLYIEHNLEAKFLIQRKEFSQEKSQEKKARFEEGRWEEVLKKMKDLTPKIQNPQPQEH
;
A
#
# COMPACT_ATOMS: atom_id res chain seq x y z
N MET A 1 -38.92 -5.21 49.76
CA MET A 1 -37.77 -5.77 49.02
C MET A 1 -36.97 -4.61 48.46
N PRO A 2 -35.76 -4.30 48.96
CA PRO A 2 -35.02 -3.13 48.51
C PRO A 2 -34.34 -3.44 47.17
N GLY A 3 -34.56 -2.55 46.21
CA GLY A 3 -34.10 -2.65 44.83
C GLY A 3 -32.57 -2.76 44.73
N TYR A 4 -32.12 -3.58 43.79
CA TYR A 4 -30.70 -3.75 43.46
C TYR A 4 -30.09 -2.41 43.06
N VAL A 5 -29.07 -2.01 43.82
CA VAL A 5 -28.28 -0.80 43.62
C VAL A 5 -27.60 -0.87 42.25
N THR A 6 -28.03 -0.02 41.33
CA THR A 6 -27.56 0.15 39.95
C THR A 6 -26.10 0.61 39.81
N GLY A 7 -25.31 0.63 40.89
CA GLY A 7 -23.91 1.09 40.93
C GLY A 7 -22.83 -0.01 40.86
N TYR A 8 -23.19 -1.29 40.95
CA TYR A 8 -22.21 -2.39 40.96
C TYR A 8 -21.71 -2.81 39.58
N TRP A 9 -22.46 -2.48 38.53
CA TRP A 9 -22.16 -2.95 37.18
C TRP A 9 -20.94 -2.28 36.55
N GLU A 10 -20.81 -0.95 36.70
CA GLU A 10 -19.63 -0.24 36.18
C GLU A 10 -18.36 -0.66 36.91
N LYS A 11 -18.45 -0.86 38.23
CA LYS A 11 -17.34 -1.31 39.06
C LYS A 11 -16.91 -2.73 38.67
N LEU A 12 -17.86 -3.64 38.49
CA LEU A 12 -17.60 -5.00 38.01
C LEU A 12 -16.98 -5.01 36.61
N LYS A 13 -17.47 -4.16 35.70
CA LYS A 13 -16.92 -4.00 34.34
C LYS A 13 -15.48 -3.49 34.38
N LEU A 14 -15.17 -2.55 35.26
CA LEU A 14 -13.81 -2.02 35.45
C LEU A 14 -12.88 -3.10 36.02
N ASP A 15 -13.33 -3.84 37.03
CA ASP A 15 -12.56 -4.91 37.68
C ASP A 15 -12.33 -6.11 36.76
N MET A 16 -13.33 -6.50 35.96
CA MET A 16 -13.14 -7.50 34.90
C MET A 16 -12.13 -7.04 33.86
N LYS A 17 -12.24 -5.79 33.38
CA LYS A 17 -11.24 -5.22 32.45
C LYS A 17 -9.84 -5.23 33.05
N ARG A 18 -9.68 -4.89 34.32
CA ARG A 18 -8.40 -4.92 35.04
C ARG A 18 -7.84 -6.33 35.16
N ARG A 19 -8.65 -7.31 35.58
CA ARG A 19 -8.22 -8.70 35.71
C ARG A 19 -7.86 -9.33 34.36
N TRP A 20 -8.66 -9.07 33.33
CA TRP A 20 -8.34 -9.51 31.96
C TRP A 20 -7.04 -8.87 31.45
N ARG A 21 -6.77 -7.61 31.77
CA ARG A 21 -5.48 -6.95 31.44
C ARG A 21 -4.28 -7.59 32.13
N THR A 22 -4.43 -8.07 33.36
CA THR A 22 -3.35 -8.75 34.11
C THR A 22 -3.17 -10.22 33.72
N LEU A 23 -4.21 -10.85 33.17
CA LEU A 23 -4.17 -12.26 32.76
C LEU A 23 -3.61 -12.47 31.35
N SER A 24 -3.51 -11.42 30.52
CA SER A 24 -2.75 -11.49 29.27
C SER A 24 -1.24 -11.61 29.59
N PRO A 25 -0.59 -12.73 29.24
CA PRO A 25 0.84 -12.90 29.49
C PRO A 25 1.64 -12.09 28.48
N GLU A 26 2.74 -11.51 28.95
CA GLU A 26 3.68 -10.61 28.26
C GLU A 26 3.09 -9.36 27.59
N ARG A 27 3.81 -8.24 27.71
CA ARG A 27 3.43 -6.99 27.06
C ARG A 27 3.49 -7.21 25.54
N ARG A 28 2.33 -7.24 24.87
CA ARG A 28 2.25 -7.41 23.42
C ARG A 28 3.06 -6.34 22.66
N TYR A 29 2.99 -5.10 23.15
CA TYR A 29 3.76 -3.97 22.60
C TYR A 29 4.42 -3.14 23.73
N LYS A 30 5.52 -2.49 23.39
CA LYS A 30 6.27 -1.55 24.24
C LYS A 30 6.17 -0.14 23.64
N LEU A 31 6.53 0.89 24.39
CA LEU A 31 6.66 2.26 23.86
C LEU A 31 7.62 2.32 22.65
N SER A 32 8.68 1.51 22.68
CA SER A 32 9.63 1.39 21.57
C SER A 32 9.06 0.69 20.33
N SER A 33 7.90 0.04 20.41
CA SER A 33 7.33 -0.73 19.30
C SER A 33 6.95 0.17 18.12
N ILE A 34 6.53 1.42 18.37
CA ILE A 34 6.27 2.40 17.31
C ILE A 34 7.57 2.72 16.55
N THR A 35 8.63 3.05 17.29
CA THR A 35 9.93 3.36 16.70
C THR A 35 10.51 2.16 15.95
N GLN A 36 10.35 0.94 16.50
CA GLN A 36 10.77 -0.29 15.83
C GLN A 36 10.02 -0.53 14.52
N LEU A 37 8.71 -0.27 14.49
CA LEU A 37 7.90 -0.38 13.28
C LEU A 37 8.42 0.57 12.18
N PHE A 38 8.66 1.84 12.53
CA PHE A 38 9.23 2.80 11.59
C PHE A 38 10.63 2.41 11.10
N THR A 39 11.51 1.94 12.00
CA THR A 39 12.86 1.50 11.64
C THR A 39 12.84 0.31 10.70
N LYS A 40 11.97 -0.68 10.96
CA LYS A 40 11.79 -1.86 10.09
C LYS A 40 11.43 -1.44 8.67
N ILE A 41 10.48 -0.53 8.54
CA ILE A 41 10.01 -0.05 7.22
C ILE A 41 11.09 0.75 6.50
N LYS A 42 11.84 1.58 7.21
CA LYS A 42 12.97 2.32 6.63
C LYS A 42 14.07 1.39 6.12
N GLN A 43 14.33 0.28 6.82
CA GLN A 43 15.26 -0.76 6.35
C GLN A 43 14.77 -1.44 5.06
N GLU A 44 13.44 -1.60 4.90
CA GLU A 44 12.80 -2.18 3.70
C GLU A 44 12.61 -1.17 2.54
N VAL A 45 13.33 -0.03 2.54
CA VAL A 45 13.27 1.03 1.52
C VAL A 45 11.92 1.79 1.48
N GLY A 46 11.12 1.65 2.53
CA GLY A 46 9.86 2.36 2.72
C GLY A 46 8.68 1.78 1.94
N ILE A 47 7.48 2.25 2.27
CA ILE A 47 6.21 1.77 1.71
C ILE A 47 6.06 2.24 0.26
N ARG A 48 5.82 1.29 -0.65
CA ARG A 48 5.73 1.54 -2.10
C ARG A 48 4.36 1.28 -2.70
N ASN A 49 3.55 0.44 -2.05
CA ASN A 49 2.28 -0.05 -2.57
C ASN A 49 1.17 -0.05 -1.50
N MET A 50 -0.08 -0.14 -1.96
CA MET A 50 -1.26 -0.10 -1.10
C MET A 50 -1.32 -1.26 -0.11
N THR A 51 -0.87 -2.47 -0.49
CA THR A 51 -0.89 -3.64 0.39
C THR A 51 0.05 -3.46 1.59
N GLN A 52 1.28 -3.00 1.33
CA GLN A 52 2.25 -2.66 2.38
C GLN A 52 1.70 -1.57 3.30
N TYR A 53 1.06 -0.55 2.73
CA TYR A 53 0.46 0.53 3.50
C TYR A 53 -0.65 0.04 4.43
N LYS A 54 -1.55 -0.82 3.95
CA LYS A 54 -2.64 -1.40 4.76
C LYS A 54 -2.09 -2.26 5.90
N THR A 55 -1.07 -3.08 5.63
CA THR A 55 -0.41 -3.87 6.68
C THR A 55 0.25 -2.96 7.72
N PHE A 56 0.97 -1.93 7.27
CA PHE A 56 1.60 -0.96 8.16
C PHE A 56 0.59 -0.24 9.06
N ILE A 57 -0.48 0.31 8.48
CA ILE A 57 -1.52 1.01 9.25
C ILE A 57 -2.20 0.07 10.23
N GLY A 58 -2.49 -1.18 9.83
CA GLY A 58 -3.06 -2.17 10.74
C GLY A 58 -2.14 -2.48 11.93
N GLU A 59 -0.84 -2.65 11.71
CA GLU A 59 0.15 -2.84 12.78
C GLU A 59 0.28 -1.59 13.66
N TYR A 60 0.35 -0.41 13.04
CA TYR A 60 0.45 0.87 13.74
C TYR A 60 -0.76 1.13 14.64
N GLU A 61 -1.99 1.01 14.10
CA GLU A 61 -3.22 1.17 14.87
C GLU A 61 -3.36 0.13 15.98
N SER A 62 -2.95 -1.12 15.73
CA SER A 62 -2.89 -2.17 16.77
C SER A 62 -1.96 -1.78 17.93
N ILE A 63 -0.79 -1.21 17.62
CA ILE A 63 0.16 -0.73 18.63
C ILE A 63 -0.41 0.47 19.40
N ILE A 64 -0.97 1.47 18.70
CA ILE A 64 -1.56 2.66 19.34
C ILE A 64 -2.73 2.26 20.25
N ASN A 65 -3.69 1.49 19.74
CA ASN A 65 -4.84 1.02 20.51
C ASN A 65 -4.42 0.24 21.75
N TYR A 66 -3.37 -0.60 21.63
CA TYR A 66 -2.81 -1.29 22.78
C TYR A 66 -2.24 -0.29 23.80
N LEU A 67 -1.37 0.63 23.38
CA LEU A 67 -0.74 1.58 24.28
C LEU A 67 -1.75 2.50 24.99
N GLU A 68 -2.74 3.01 24.26
CA GLU A 68 -3.85 3.79 24.80
C GLU A 68 -4.66 2.99 25.82
N SER A 69 -4.98 1.73 25.52
CA SER A 69 -5.74 0.88 26.43
C SER A 69 -5.01 0.70 27.77
N TYR A 70 -3.69 0.57 27.75
CA TYR A 70 -2.87 0.45 28.96
C TYR A 70 -2.51 1.82 29.60
N GLN A 71 -3.14 2.91 29.15
CA GLN A 71 -2.93 4.27 29.67
C GLN A 71 -1.46 4.71 29.62
N TYR A 72 -0.68 4.20 28.66
CA TYR A 72 0.59 4.82 28.35
C TYR A 72 0.28 6.24 27.88
N LYS A 73 0.72 7.24 28.66
CA LYS A 73 0.71 8.64 28.22
C LYS A 73 1.67 8.74 27.04
N GLN A 74 1.15 8.56 25.83
CA GLN A 74 1.81 9.13 24.68
C GLN A 74 1.75 10.64 24.91
N GLY A 75 2.90 11.31 24.94
CA GLY A 75 2.91 12.76 24.81
C GLY A 75 2.22 13.16 23.50
N ASP A 76 2.09 14.46 23.23
CA ASP A 76 1.65 14.98 21.93
C ASP A 76 2.68 14.66 20.82
N ILE A 77 2.96 13.37 20.61
CA ILE A 77 3.86 12.88 19.59
C ILE A 77 3.01 12.72 18.34
N ASN A 78 2.92 13.84 17.64
CA ASN A 78 2.27 13.91 16.35
C ASN A 78 3.14 13.14 15.34
N HIS A 79 2.89 11.83 15.20
CA HIS A 79 3.69 10.93 14.36
C HIS A 79 3.51 11.16 12.84
N ASN A 80 3.00 12.31 12.42
CA ASN A 80 2.69 12.59 11.01
C ASN A 80 3.97 12.63 10.18
N GLN A 81 5.04 13.19 10.73
CA GLN A 81 6.34 13.23 10.07
C GLN A 81 6.91 11.82 9.91
N GLU A 82 6.82 10.98 10.94
CA GLU A 82 7.31 9.60 10.91
C GLU A 82 6.47 8.72 9.98
N ASN A 83 5.15 8.92 9.96
CA ASN A 83 4.24 8.28 9.01
C ASN A 83 4.54 8.64 7.57
N LEU A 84 4.86 9.90 7.28
CA LEU A 84 5.25 10.32 5.94
C LEU A 84 6.65 9.81 5.59
N ALA A 85 7.58 9.85 6.55
CA ALA A 85 8.95 9.38 6.38
C ALA A 85 9.07 7.85 6.27
N SER A 86 8.01 7.08 6.57
CA SER A 86 7.97 5.63 6.37
C SER A 86 7.65 5.25 4.93
N LEU A 87 7.13 6.18 4.13
CA LEU A 87 6.86 5.97 2.71
C LEU A 87 8.16 5.98 1.91
N SER A 88 8.18 5.30 0.76
CA SER A 88 9.30 5.42 -0.18
C SER A 88 9.43 6.85 -0.72
N LEU A 89 10.66 7.29 -1.02
CA LEU A 89 10.94 8.66 -1.48
C LEU A 89 10.07 9.08 -2.69
N ILE A 90 9.90 8.17 -3.66
CA ILE A 90 9.07 8.40 -4.84
C ILE A 90 7.62 8.71 -4.47
N VAL A 91 7.08 8.00 -3.47
CA VAL A 91 5.70 8.19 -2.98
C VAL A 91 5.62 9.46 -2.12
N GLN A 92 6.65 9.78 -1.35
CA GLN A 92 6.71 11.04 -0.60
C GLN A 92 6.65 12.24 -1.55
N GLU A 93 7.47 12.24 -2.60
CA GLU A 93 7.50 13.34 -3.58
C GLU A 93 6.16 13.57 -4.28
N SER A 94 5.47 12.49 -4.68
CA SER A 94 4.16 12.60 -5.30
C SER A 94 3.13 13.18 -4.34
N ILE A 95 3.12 12.72 -3.09
CA ILE A 95 2.22 13.22 -2.05
C ILE A 95 2.51 14.69 -1.72
N TYR A 96 3.78 15.09 -1.56
CA TYR A 96 4.14 16.49 -1.34
C TYR A 96 3.70 17.38 -2.50
N LYS A 97 3.87 16.95 -3.75
CA LYS A 97 3.41 17.70 -4.93
C LYS A 97 1.89 17.90 -4.92
N GLU A 98 1.13 16.86 -4.60
CA GLU A 98 -0.33 16.94 -4.48
C GLU A 98 -0.75 17.89 -3.34
N MET A 99 -0.16 17.74 -2.15
CA MET A 99 -0.50 18.58 -0.99
C MET A 99 -0.14 20.07 -1.20
N ILE A 100 0.99 20.36 -1.85
CA ILE A 100 1.37 21.74 -2.19
C ILE A 100 0.40 22.32 -3.23
N LYS A 101 0.04 21.54 -4.26
CA LYS A 101 -0.90 21.96 -5.30
C LYS A 101 -2.27 22.31 -4.71
N ASP A 102 -2.73 21.51 -3.76
CA ASP A 102 -4.03 21.69 -3.11
C ASP A 102 -4.00 22.72 -1.96
N LYS A 103 -2.84 23.32 -1.66
CA LYS A 103 -2.61 24.22 -0.51
C LYS A 103 -2.98 23.59 0.83
N ALA A 104 -2.83 22.26 0.94
CA ALA A 104 -3.10 21.51 2.15
C ALA A 104 -2.01 21.69 3.22
N MET A 105 -0.82 22.14 2.82
CA MET A 105 0.28 22.48 3.73
C MET A 105 0.29 23.98 4.03
N VAL A 106 0.34 24.33 5.31
CA VAL A 106 0.44 25.73 5.74
C VAL A 106 1.90 26.14 5.73
N GLN A 107 2.22 27.25 5.05
CA GLN A 107 3.56 27.79 5.10
C GLN A 107 3.81 28.42 6.48
N ALA A 108 4.88 27.99 7.14
CA ALA A 108 5.31 28.54 8.41
C ALA A 108 6.10 29.84 8.20
N LEU A 109 6.27 30.60 9.29
CA LEU A 109 6.95 31.91 9.29
C LEU A 109 8.43 31.81 8.88
N ASP A 110 9.05 30.63 9.07
CA ASP A 110 10.41 30.31 8.67
C ASP A 110 10.54 29.88 7.19
N GLY A 111 9.44 29.91 6.44
CA GLY A 111 9.39 29.46 5.05
C GLY A 111 9.25 27.94 4.88
N GLY A 112 9.22 27.17 5.98
CA GLY A 112 8.92 25.74 5.96
C GLY A 112 7.44 25.45 5.70
N TYR A 113 7.11 24.17 5.53
CA TYR A 113 5.72 23.72 5.38
C TYR A 113 5.29 22.86 6.56
N ILE A 114 4.15 23.22 7.17
CA ILE A 114 3.50 22.46 8.22
C ILE A 114 2.69 21.35 7.57
N ILE A 115 3.01 20.11 7.94
CA ILE A 115 2.29 18.92 7.50
C ILE A 115 0.88 18.94 8.11
N PRO A 116 -0.17 18.66 7.33
CA PRO A 116 -1.54 18.62 7.83
C PRO A 116 -1.75 17.50 8.87
N ARG A 117 -2.94 17.51 9.49
CA ARG A 117 -3.33 16.48 10.48
C ARG A 117 -3.32 15.08 9.86
N LEU A 118 -3.14 14.06 10.69
CA LEU A 118 -3.03 12.65 10.27
C LEU A 118 -4.22 12.20 9.39
N GLU A 119 -5.43 12.64 9.71
CA GLU A 119 -6.64 12.32 8.95
C GLU A 119 -6.56 12.80 7.49
N ILE A 120 -6.09 14.03 7.29
CA ILE A 120 -5.91 14.61 5.96
C ILE A 120 -4.74 13.93 5.25
N LEU A 121 -3.63 13.72 5.98
CA LEU A 121 -2.45 13.04 5.45
C LEU A 121 -2.78 11.62 4.95
N ARG A 122 -3.61 10.87 5.68
CA ARG A 122 -4.06 9.53 5.30
C ARG A 122 -4.76 9.53 3.95
N LEU A 123 -5.66 10.49 3.72
CA LEU A 123 -6.39 10.61 2.45
C LEU A 123 -5.44 10.79 1.26
N TYR A 124 -4.43 11.66 1.40
CA TYR A 124 -3.43 11.87 0.34
C TYR A 124 -2.60 10.62 0.08
N ILE A 125 -2.18 9.90 1.14
CA ILE A 125 -1.42 8.65 0.99
C ILE A 125 -2.27 7.60 0.26
N GLU A 126 -3.51 7.39 0.70
CA GLU A 126 -4.41 6.40 0.12
C GLU A 126 -4.68 6.73 -1.35
N HIS A 127 -5.08 7.97 -1.65
CA HIS A 127 -5.36 8.40 -3.02
C HIS A 127 -4.15 8.24 -3.95
N ASN A 128 -2.95 8.61 -3.49
CA ASN A 128 -1.74 8.48 -4.30
C ASN A 128 -1.39 7.00 -4.57
N LEU A 129 -1.52 6.14 -3.56
CA LEU A 129 -1.28 4.70 -3.70
C LEU A 129 -2.34 4.02 -4.59
N GLU A 130 -3.60 4.45 -4.51
CA GLU A 130 -4.67 3.99 -5.41
C GLU A 130 -4.40 4.42 -6.84
N ALA A 131 -4.05 5.68 -7.08
CA ALA A 131 -3.70 6.18 -8.40
C ALA A 131 -2.55 5.36 -9.01
N LYS A 132 -1.50 5.09 -8.22
CA LYS A 132 -0.37 4.25 -8.62
C LYS A 132 -0.81 2.82 -8.96
N PHE A 133 -1.69 2.22 -8.15
CA PHE A 133 -2.24 0.89 -8.41
C PHE A 133 -3.06 0.85 -9.71
N LEU A 134 -3.88 1.87 -9.97
CA LEU A 134 -4.69 1.96 -11.19
C LEU A 134 -3.81 2.12 -12.45
N ILE A 135 -2.74 2.92 -12.38
CA ILE A 135 -1.78 3.08 -13.48
C ILE A 135 -1.12 1.73 -13.81
N GLN A 136 -0.56 1.05 -12.80
CA GLN A 136 0.08 -0.26 -12.99
C GLN A 136 -0.88 -1.29 -13.60
N ARG A 137 -2.15 -1.28 -13.17
CA ARG A 137 -3.18 -2.17 -13.73
C ARG A 137 -3.49 -1.86 -15.20
N LYS A 138 -3.52 -0.58 -15.58
CA LYS A 138 -3.73 -0.16 -16.97
C LYS A 138 -2.56 -0.58 -17.86
N GLU A 139 -1.33 -0.33 -17.43
CA GLU A 139 -0.10 -0.73 -18.13
C GLU A 139 -0.07 -2.24 -18.37
N PHE A 140 -0.33 -3.03 -17.32
CA PHE A 140 -0.38 -4.50 -17.43
C PHE A 140 -1.46 -5.00 -18.39
N SER A 141 -2.60 -4.30 -18.45
CA SER A 141 -3.68 -4.64 -19.39
C SER A 141 -3.28 -4.33 -20.84
N GLN A 142 -2.58 -3.21 -21.06
CA GLN A 142 -2.08 -2.82 -22.37
C GLN A 142 -0.99 -3.78 -22.87
N GLU A 143 -0.04 -4.16 -22.02
CA GLU A 143 0.99 -5.15 -22.35
C GLU A 143 0.37 -6.48 -22.77
N LYS A 144 -0.60 -7.00 -22.00
CA LYS A 144 -1.32 -8.23 -22.38
C LYS A 144 -2.06 -8.12 -23.70
N SER A 145 -2.63 -6.96 -24.00
CA SER A 145 -3.29 -6.73 -25.30
C SER A 145 -2.29 -6.68 -26.44
N GLN A 146 -1.11 -6.10 -26.24
CA GLN A 146 -0.03 -6.08 -27.24
C GLN A 146 0.56 -7.48 -27.45
N GLU A 147 0.79 -8.24 -26.38
CA GLU A 147 1.29 -9.62 -26.46
C GLU A 147 0.31 -10.53 -27.24
N LYS A 148 -1.00 -10.40 -27.00
CA LYS A 148 -2.01 -11.14 -27.77
C LYS A 148 -2.02 -10.78 -29.25
N LYS A 149 -1.84 -9.50 -29.59
CA LYS A 149 -1.73 -9.06 -30.99
C LYS A 149 -0.47 -9.60 -31.64
N ALA A 150 0.68 -9.54 -30.95
CA ALA A 150 1.94 -10.07 -31.43
C ALA A 150 1.87 -11.59 -31.68
N ARG A 151 1.32 -12.37 -30.73
CA ARG A 151 1.12 -13.82 -30.92
C ARG A 151 0.19 -14.15 -32.09
N PHE A 152 -0.85 -13.33 -32.31
CA PHE A 152 -1.76 -13.51 -33.44
C PHE A 152 -1.07 -13.23 -34.78
N GLU A 153 -0.26 -12.17 -34.85
CA GLU A 153 0.54 -11.85 -36.03
C GLU A 153 1.61 -12.91 -36.30
N GLU A 154 2.28 -13.41 -35.26
CA GLU A 154 3.28 -14.46 -35.35
C GLU A 154 2.69 -15.77 -35.91
N GLY A 155 1.53 -16.21 -35.38
CA GLY A 155 0.83 -17.39 -35.93
C GLY A 155 0.37 -17.21 -37.38
N ARG A 156 0.01 -15.98 -37.78
CA ARG A 156 -0.31 -15.66 -39.19
C ARG A 156 0.92 -15.77 -40.08
N TRP A 157 2.09 -15.30 -39.62
CA TRP A 157 3.35 -15.43 -40.36
C TRP A 157 3.79 -16.89 -40.47
N GLU A 158 3.62 -17.71 -39.43
CA GLU A 158 3.88 -19.15 -39.47
C GLU A 158 3.03 -19.86 -40.53
N GLU A 159 1.75 -19.49 -40.65
CA GLU A 159 0.85 -20.06 -41.67
C GLU A 159 1.27 -19.65 -43.10
N VAL A 160 1.70 -18.40 -43.29
CA VAL A 160 2.25 -17.91 -44.57
C VAL A 160 3.53 -18.66 -44.92
N LEU A 161 4.45 -18.84 -43.97
CA LEU A 161 5.70 -19.57 -44.18
C LEU A 161 5.45 -21.04 -44.53
N LYS A 162 4.45 -21.67 -43.91
CA LYS A 162 4.03 -23.04 -44.24
C LYS A 162 3.50 -23.12 -45.67
N LYS A 163 2.61 -22.21 -46.07
CA LYS A 163 2.10 -22.12 -47.45
C LYS A 163 3.22 -21.89 -48.48
N MET A 164 4.21 -21.07 -48.18
CA MET A 164 5.37 -20.86 -49.05
C MET A 164 6.21 -22.13 -49.20
N LYS A 165 6.47 -22.87 -48.11
CA LYS A 165 7.17 -24.17 -48.17
C LYS A 165 6.40 -25.21 -49.00
N ASP A 166 5.08 -25.26 -48.88
CA ASP A 166 4.24 -26.18 -49.68
C ASP A 166 4.21 -25.81 -51.18
N LEU A 167 4.48 -24.55 -51.54
CA LEU A 167 4.57 -24.07 -52.91
C LEU A 167 5.96 -24.27 -53.55
N THR A 168 7.04 -24.31 -52.76
CA THR A 168 8.40 -24.53 -53.26
C THR A 168 8.66 -25.84 -54.03
N PRO A 169 8.07 -27.01 -53.73
CA PRO A 169 8.28 -28.22 -54.55
C PRO A 169 7.67 -28.13 -55.96
N LYS A 170 6.77 -27.17 -56.25
CA LYS A 170 6.16 -27.01 -57.59
C LYS A 170 7.02 -26.24 -58.60
N ILE A 171 8.09 -25.57 -58.15
CA ILE A 171 8.93 -24.71 -59.02
C ILE A 171 10.16 -25.48 -59.55
N GLN A 172 10.51 -26.64 -58.98
CA GLN A 172 11.72 -27.40 -59.33
C GLN A 172 11.58 -28.38 -60.51
N ASN A 173 10.50 -28.36 -61.31
CA ASN A 173 10.43 -29.20 -62.51
C ASN A 173 9.73 -28.51 -63.70
N PRO A 174 10.46 -27.75 -64.53
CA PRO A 174 10.16 -27.69 -65.95
C PRO A 174 10.94 -28.82 -66.64
N GLN A 175 10.24 -29.90 -66.99
CA GLN A 175 10.76 -30.88 -67.96
C GLN A 175 11.01 -30.15 -69.30
N PRO A 176 12.19 -30.23 -69.92
CA PRO A 176 12.38 -29.75 -71.28
C PRO A 176 11.63 -30.70 -72.22
N GLN A 177 10.69 -30.16 -73.00
CA GLN A 177 10.15 -30.89 -74.15
C GLN A 177 11.20 -30.84 -75.27
N GLU A 178 11.85 -31.98 -75.52
CA GLU A 178 12.67 -32.18 -76.71
C GLU A 178 11.74 -32.47 -77.91
N HIS A 179 11.86 -31.65 -78.96
CA HIS A 179 11.35 -31.88 -80.31
C HIS A 179 12.49 -31.73 -81.31
#